data_AF-A0A8T2FMA7-F1
#
_entry.id   AF-A0A8T2FMA7-F1
#
_cell.length_a   1.000
_cell.length_b   1.000
_cell.length_c   1.000
_cell.angle_alpha   90.00
_cell.angle_beta   90.00
_cell.angle_gamma   90.00
#
_symmetry.space_group_name_H-M   'P 1'
#
loop_
_entity.id
_entity.type
_entity.pdbx_description
1 polymer ?
#
loop_
_entity_poly.entity_id
_entity_poly.type
_entity_poly.pdbx_seq_one_letter_code
_entity_poly.pdbx_strand_id
1 'polypeptide(L)'
;MSFGSLVLPSPPSSLSANVKHFNGYGRLNRNLVRASSSDVPDFLSADWLESRRKRPFGPRLDFSAEDAVRHQLDALKYNDHPRDDYGIEVMYRFAGFDPFERSTYFGPFFDLGQFERFRRIFHHSSYRVLLGHKDRKLLSSLFVEENRFKQRIWIQGNRPEEEEIFEFTMFQRIGGSWDGYWLTESLLHDGDVFSGGMAY
;
A
#
# COMPACT_ATOMS: atom_id res chain seq x y z
N MET A 1 30.60 24.21 -82.52
CA MET A 1 30.06 23.20 -81.58
C MET A 1 29.19 23.93 -80.57
N SER A 2 27.92 23.55 -80.48
CA SER A 2 26.79 24.32 -79.92
C SER A 2 26.51 24.02 -78.44
N PHE A 3 25.90 25.01 -77.76
CA PHE A 3 25.16 24.88 -76.50
C PHE A 3 23.86 24.07 -76.67
N GLY A 4 23.33 23.48 -75.57
CA GLY A 4 21.97 22.93 -75.54
C GLY A 4 21.57 22.07 -74.32
N SER A 5 20.89 22.71 -73.37
CA SER A 5 20.06 22.31 -72.21
C SER A 5 19.55 20.87 -71.93
N LEU A 6 19.51 20.60 -70.60
CA LEU A 6 18.43 20.07 -69.73
C LEU A 6 17.85 18.66 -69.96
N VAL A 7 17.88 17.82 -68.92
CA VAL A 7 16.71 17.38 -68.10
C VAL A 7 17.24 16.62 -66.86
N LEU A 8 16.85 17.11 -65.67
CA LEU A 8 17.02 16.44 -64.36
C LEU A 8 15.87 15.44 -64.14
N PRO A 9 16.11 14.25 -63.54
CA PRO A 9 15.04 13.44 -63.00
C PRO A 9 14.68 13.89 -61.57
N SER A 10 13.38 14.13 -61.38
CA SER A 10 12.69 14.50 -60.15
C SER A 10 12.73 13.41 -59.06
N PRO A 11 12.79 13.78 -57.77
CA PRO A 11 12.64 12.85 -56.66
C PRO A 11 11.15 12.55 -56.38
N PRO A 12 10.78 11.33 -55.94
CA PRO A 12 9.43 11.08 -55.46
C PRO A 12 9.22 11.72 -54.08
N SER A 13 8.24 12.62 -54.02
CA SER A 13 7.80 13.30 -52.80
C SER A 13 6.98 12.39 -51.87
N SER A 14 7.34 12.48 -50.58
CA SER A 14 6.46 12.51 -49.41
C SER A 14 5.48 11.37 -49.14
N LEU A 15 5.83 10.53 -48.16
CA LEU A 15 4.88 10.06 -47.14
C LEU A 15 5.40 10.48 -45.76
N SER A 16 4.89 11.62 -45.29
CA SER A 16 5.00 12.04 -43.89
C SER A 16 4.00 11.21 -43.08
N ALA A 17 4.50 10.23 -42.31
CA ALA A 17 3.72 9.54 -41.30
C ALA A 17 4.21 10.02 -39.92
N ASN A 18 3.44 10.98 -39.42
CA ASN A 18 3.48 11.57 -38.09
C ASN A 18 3.94 10.62 -36.97
N VAL A 19 4.98 11.05 -36.24
CA VAL A 19 5.31 10.59 -34.89
C VAL A 19 4.11 10.92 -34.00
N LYS A 20 3.33 9.90 -33.63
CA LYS A 20 2.25 10.06 -32.65
C LYS A 20 2.87 10.18 -31.26
N HIS A 21 2.92 11.41 -30.75
CA HIS A 21 2.89 11.68 -29.32
C HIS A 21 1.70 10.93 -28.70
N PHE A 22 1.96 9.95 -27.84
CA PHE A 22 0.93 9.41 -26.94
C PHE A 22 0.72 10.41 -25.79
N ASN A 23 -0.09 11.44 -26.05
CA ASN A 23 -0.68 12.29 -25.03
C ASN A 23 -2.12 11.80 -24.80
N GLY A 24 -2.31 10.93 -23.81
CA GLY A 24 -3.55 10.22 -23.54
C GLY A 24 -4.36 10.80 -22.38
N TYR A 25 -4.55 12.12 -22.30
CA TYR A 25 -5.58 12.69 -21.42
C TYR A 25 -6.93 12.70 -22.13
N GLY A 26 -7.56 11.51 -22.19
CA GLY A 26 -8.94 11.34 -22.62
C GLY A 26 -9.91 11.54 -21.47
N ARG A 27 -10.74 12.58 -21.55
CA ARG A 27 -11.94 12.81 -20.74
C ARG A 27 -12.70 11.51 -20.46
N LEU A 28 -12.80 11.11 -19.19
CA LEU A 28 -13.82 10.15 -18.75
C LEU A 28 -15.18 10.85 -18.74
N ASN A 29 -15.96 10.61 -19.79
CA ASN A 29 -17.40 10.87 -19.80
C ASN A 29 -18.04 10.12 -18.62
N ARG A 30 -18.65 10.86 -17.70
CA ARG A 30 -19.52 10.33 -16.65
C ARG A 30 -20.79 9.76 -17.29
N ASN A 31 -20.72 8.52 -17.74
CA ASN A 31 -21.94 7.74 -17.97
C ASN A 31 -22.32 7.09 -16.64
N LEU A 32 -23.24 7.76 -15.95
CA LEU A 32 -23.94 7.24 -14.78
C LEU A 32 -24.79 6.04 -15.24
N VAL A 33 -24.21 4.84 -15.20
CA VAL A 33 -25.00 3.61 -15.34
C VAL A 33 -25.77 3.43 -14.04
N ARG A 34 -27.04 3.83 -14.07
CA ARG A 34 -28.02 3.49 -13.03
C ARG A 34 -28.30 1.99 -13.17
N ALA A 35 -27.55 1.18 -12.45
CA ALA A 35 -27.86 -0.24 -12.29
C ALA A 35 -29.13 -0.35 -11.44
N SER A 36 -30.18 -0.88 -12.05
CA SER A 36 -31.43 -1.27 -11.42
C SER A 36 -31.17 -2.33 -10.34
N SER A 37 -31.84 -2.14 -9.20
CA SER A 37 -31.93 -3.09 -8.09
C SER A 37 -32.32 -4.49 -8.56
N SER A 38 -31.34 -5.38 -8.73
CA SER A 38 -31.57 -6.81 -8.87
C SER A 38 -30.50 -7.56 -8.10
N ASP A 39 -30.92 -8.05 -6.93
CA ASP A 39 -30.44 -9.26 -6.25
C ASP A 39 -28.92 -9.43 -6.17
N VAL A 40 -28.31 -8.61 -5.31
CA VAL A 40 -26.99 -8.91 -4.76
C VAL A 40 -27.17 -10.05 -3.73
N PRO A 41 -26.44 -11.17 -3.83
CA PRO A 41 -26.50 -12.23 -2.84
C PRO A 41 -26.25 -11.68 -1.43
N ASP A 42 -27.05 -12.12 -0.46
CA ASP A 42 -27.14 -11.67 0.95
C ASP A 42 -25.85 -11.88 1.78
N PHE A 43 -24.73 -12.19 1.12
CA PHE A 43 -23.42 -12.41 1.73
C PHE A 43 -22.59 -11.12 1.87
N LEU A 44 -23.07 -10.00 1.31
CA LEU A 44 -22.53 -8.67 1.53
C LEU A 44 -23.61 -7.83 2.18
N SER A 45 -23.77 -7.96 3.50
CA SER A 45 -24.71 -7.14 4.27
C SER A 45 -24.58 -5.68 3.85
N ALA A 46 -25.70 -4.98 3.70
CA ALA A 46 -25.72 -3.57 3.30
C ALA A 46 -24.76 -2.72 4.16
N ASP A 47 -24.63 -3.06 5.44
CA ASP A 47 -23.67 -2.47 6.41
C ASP A 47 -22.20 -2.64 6.00
N TRP A 48 -21.84 -3.75 5.36
CA TRP A 48 -20.51 -3.98 4.82
C TRP A 48 -20.21 -3.02 3.66
N LEU A 49 -21.18 -2.81 2.76
CA LEU A 49 -21.02 -1.88 1.63
C LEU A 49 -21.00 -0.41 2.10
N GLU A 50 -21.86 -0.06 3.06
CA GLU A 50 -21.95 1.30 3.61
C GLU A 50 -20.71 1.67 4.43
N SER A 51 -20.19 0.76 5.23
CA SER A 51 -18.95 1.00 5.96
C SER A 51 -17.81 1.30 4.97
N ARG A 52 -17.74 0.62 3.81
CA ARG A 52 -16.66 0.79 2.81
C ARG A 52 -16.73 2.11 2.06
N ARG A 53 -17.88 2.81 2.11
CA ARG A 53 -18.04 4.17 1.56
C ARG A 53 -17.20 5.20 2.33
N LYS A 54 -16.97 4.99 3.63
CA LYS A 54 -16.02 5.80 4.40
C LYS A 54 -14.62 5.23 4.17
N ARG A 55 -13.78 6.00 3.48
CA ARG A 55 -12.36 5.64 3.30
C ARG A 55 -11.74 5.44 4.68
N PRO A 56 -11.01 4.33 4.93
CA PRO A 56 -10.33 4.13 6.20
C PRO A 56 -9.41 5.31 6.53
N PHE A 57 -8.90 5.37 7.76
CA PHE A 57 -7.77 6.23 8.02
C PHE A 57 -6.58 5.81 7.14
N GLY A 58 -5.71 6.75 6.78
CA GLY A 58 -4.62 6.49 5.85
C GLY A 58 -3.52 7.54 5.97
N PRO A 59 -2.41 7.35 5.24
CA PRO A 59 -1.25 8.23 5.33
C PRO A 59 -1.61 9.65 4.89
N ARG A 60 -0.97 10.63 5.53
CA ARG A 60 -1.15 12.06 5.29
C ARG A 60 0.19 12.77 5.21
N LEU A 61 0.23 13.87 4.47
CA LEU A 61 1.44 14.64 4.21
C LEU A 61 1.97 15.37 5.46
N ASP A 62 1.09 15.68 6.41
CA ASP A 62 1.40 16.36 7.67
C ASP A 62 1.92 15.42 8.77
N PHE A 63 2.01 14.12 8.49
CA PHE A 63 2.50 13.15 9.48
C PHE A 63 4.02 13.07 9.47
N SER A 64 4.61 13.09 10.67
CA SER A 64 5.95 12.57 10.88
C SER A 64 5.96 11.04 10.77
N ALA A 65 7.14 10.45 10.63
CA ALA A 65 7.29 8.99 10.64
C ALA A 65 6.75 8.37 11.95
N GLU A 66 7.02 9.01 13.08
CA GLU A 66 6.55 8.58 14.41
C GLU A 66 5.03 8.68 14.53
N ASP A 67 4.43 9.77 14.02
CA ASP A 67 2.98 9.93 14.00
C ASP A 67 2.32 8.87 13.13
N ALA A 68 2.89 8.56 11.96
CA ALA A 68 2.37 7.53 11.08
C ALA A 68 2.34 6.15 11.77
N VAL A 69 3.41 5.78 12.50
CA VAL A 69 3.45 4.54 13.28
C VAL A 69 2.46 4.56 14.45
N ARG A 70 2.38 5.68 15.17
CA ARG A 70 1.44 5.86 16.29
C ARG A 70 -0.01 5.65 15.86
N HIS A 71 -0.45 6.27 14.76
CA HIS A 71 -1.82 6.11 14.28
C HIS A 71 -2.12 4.69 13.78
N GLN A 72 -1.15 4.04 13.16
CA GLN A 72 -1.26 2.63 12.77
C GLN A 72 -1.47 1.73 13.99
N LEU A 73 -0.70 1.94 15.07
CA LEU A 73 -0.87 1.21 16.32
C LEU A 73 -2.20 1.55 17.02
N ASP A 74 -2.64 2.80 17.00
CA ASP A 74 -3.97 3.17 17.52
C ASP A 74 -5.08 2.44 16.77
N ALA A 75 -4.97 2.32 15.44
CA ALA A 75 -5.93 1.57 14.65
C ALA A 75 -5.92 0.07 14.99
N LEU A 76 -4.75 -0.53 15.22
CA LEU A 76 -4.62 -1.94 15.63
C LEU A 76 -5.12 -2.19 17.06
N LYS A 77 -4.96 -1.22 17.96
CA LYS A 77 -5.51 -1.28 19.32
C LYS A 77 -7.04 -1.37 19.31
N TYR A 78 -7.68 -0.64 18.39
CA TYR A 78 -9.13 -0.66 18.20
C TYR A 78 -9.51 -1.34 16.88
N ASN A 79 -8.92 -2.51 16.61
CA ASN A 79 -8.97 -3.17 15.30
C ASN A 79 -10.38 -3.29 14.72
N ASP A 80 -11.38 -3.62 15.54
CA ASP A 80 -12.74 -3.92 15.08
C ASP A 80 -13.70 -2.71 15.17
N HIS A 81 -13.18 -1.49 15.31
CA HIS A 81 -13.99 -0.27 15.37
C HIS A 81 -13.56 0.71 14.27
N PRO A 82 -14.49 1.20 13.43
CA PRO A 82 -15.96 1.04 13.48
C PRO A 82 -16.51 -0.25 12.84
N ARG A 83 -15.66 -1.11 12.28
CA ARG A 83 -16.01 -2.40 11.67
C ARG A 83 -14.89 -3.40 11.90
N ASP A 84 -15.20 -4.68 11.72
CA ASP A 84 -14.22 -5.77 11.80
C ASP A 84 -12.98 -5.50 10.95
N ASP A 85 -11.80 -5.73 11.53
CA ASP A 85 -10.51 -5.58 10.86
C ASP A 85 -10.21 -4.21 10.24
N TYR A 86 -10.87 -3.16 10.74
CA TYR A 86 -10.56 -1.78 10.39
C TYR A 86 -9.09 -1.41 10.67
N GLY A 87 -8.51 -1.89 11.76
CA GLY A 87 -7.09 -1.68 12.07
C GLY A 87 -6.16 -2.23 10.98
N ILE A 88 -6.44 -3.45 10.52
CA ILE A 88 -5.71 -4.09 9.41
C ILE A 88 -5.90 -3.32 8.10
N GLU A 89 -7.10 -2.80 7.81
CA GLU A 89 -7.32 -1.95 6.63
C GLU A 89 -6.48 -0.67 6.67
N VAL A 90 -6.34 -0.06 7.85
CA VAL A 90 -5.46 1.10 8.03
C VAL A 90 -4.02 0.68 7.72
N MET A 91 -3.52 -0.42 8.31
CA MET A 91 -2.18 -0.94 8.00
C MET A 91 -1.96 -1.15 6.50
N TYR A 92 -2.92 -1.79 5.83
CA TYR A 92 -2.86 -2.05 4.39
C TYR A 92 -2.77 -0.75 3.57
N ARG A 93 -3.41 0.32 4.03
CA ARG A 93 -3.34 1.63 3.34
C ARG A 93 -2.07 2.41 3.60
N PHE A 94 -1.40 2.16 4.72
CA PHE A 94 -0.07 2.69 4.99
C PHE A 94 1.01 1.87 4.29
N ALA A 95 0.71 0.63 3.89
CA ALA A 95 1.68 -0.23 3.24
C ALA A 95 2.14 0.36 1.90
N GLY A 96 3.44 0.58 1.78
CA GLY A 96 4.05 1.22 0.61
C GLY A 96 4.53 0.26 -0.47
N PHE A 97 4.02 -0.98 -0.49
CA PHE A 97 4.37 -1.97 -1.51
C PHE A 97 3.51 -1.84 -2.77
N ASP A 98 3.99 -2.37 -3.89
CA ASP A 98 3.19 -2.50 -5.13
C ASP A 98 2.25 -3.71 -5.03
N PRO A 99 0.92 -3.53 -5.13
CA PRO A 99 -0.03 -4.65 -5.08
C PRO A 99 0.15 -5.70 -6.17
N PHE A 100 0.85 -5.40 -7.26
CA PHE A 100 1.11 -6.35 -8.34
C PHE A 100 2.43 -7.11 -8.18
N GLU A 101 3.23 -6.79 -7.16
CA GLU A 101 4.51 -7.41 -6.87
C GLU A 101 4.51 -8.16 -5.54
N ARG A 102 5.47 -9.08 -5.38
CA ARG A 102 5.69 -9.76 -4.11
C ARG A 102 6.42 -8.81 -3.16
N SER A 103 5.91 -8.70 -1.93
CA SER A 103 6.42 -7.78 -0.91
C SER A 103 7.08 -8.53 0.24
N THR A 104 8.14 -7.95 0.79
CA THR A 104 8.82 -8.38 2.02
C THR A 104 8.28 -7.69 3.28
N TYR A 105 7.05 -7.16 3.23
CA TYR A 105 6.45 -6.40 4.33
C TYR A 105 6.49 -7.14 5.67
N PHE A 106 6.28 -8.45 5.68
CA PHE A 106 6.33 -9.29 6.88
C PHE A 106 7.61 -10.16 6.97
N GLY A 107 8.67 -9.79 6.22
CA GLY A 107 9.94 -10.50 6.14
C GLY A 107 10.07 -11.31 4.84
N PRO A 108 9.52 -12.54 4.75
CA PRO A 108 9.50 -13.31 3.51
C PRO A 108 8.69 -12.64 2.39
N PHE A 109 8.96 -13.05 1.14
CA PHE A 109 8.18 -12.58 -0.01
C PHE A 109 6.78 -13.16 -0.02
N PHE A 110 5.77 -12.32 0.20
CA PHE A 110 4.37 -12.67 0.10
C PHE A 110 3.68 -11.92 -1.04
N ASP A 111 2.69 -12.55 -1.64
CA ASP A 111 1.71 -11.86 -2.47
C ASP A 111 0.69 -11.19 -1.53
N LEU A 112 0.89 -9.89 -1.31
CA LEU A 112 0.08 -9.06 -0.42
C LEU A 112 -0.86 -8.13 -1.18
N GLY A 113 -0.91 -8.23 -2.51
CA GLY A 113 -1.79 -7.40 -3.34
C GLY A 113 -3.26 -7.57 -3.00
N GLN A 114 -3.65 -8.75 -2.55
CA GLN A 114 -5.00 -9.04 -2.06
C GLN A 114 -5.11 -8.75 -0.57
N PHE A 115 -6.07 -7.90 -0.20
CA PHE A 115 -6.33 -7.53 1.19
C PHE A 115 -6.54 -8.75 2.09
N GLU A 116 -7.23 -9.79 1.61
CA GLU A 116 -7.49 -11.00 2.36
C GLU A 116 -6.20 -11.76 2.72
N ARG A 117 -5.18 -11.73 1.85
CA ARG A 117 -3.87 -12.36 2.15
C ARG A 117 -3.14 -11.58 3.24
N PHE A 118 -3.14 -10.25 3.13
CA PHE A 118 -2.58 -9.36 4.14
C PHE A 118 -3.28 -9.52 5.51
N ARG A 119 -4.62 -9.56 5.51
CA ARG A 119 -5.46 -9.79 6.69
C ARG A 119 -5.18 -11.13 7.35
N ARG A 120 -5.04 -12.21 6.58
CA ARG A 120 -4.75 -13.54 7.13
C ARG A 120 -3.47 -13.59 7.94
N ILE A 121 -2.44 -12.84 7.53
CA ILE A 121 -1.18 -12.80 8.27
C ILE A 121 -1.44 -12.28 9.68
N PHE A 122 -2.08 -11.13 9.85
CA PHE A 122 -2.40 -10.59 11.18
C PHE A 122 -3.18 -11.56 12.08
N HIS A 123 -4.07 -12.38 11.54
CA HIS A 123 -4.88 -13.31 12.35
C HIS A 123 -4.18 -14.63 12.70
N HIS A 124 -3.27 -15.13 11.84
CA HIS A 124 -2.72 -16.49 11.94
C HIS A 124 -1.22 -16.57 12.25
N SER A 125 -0.56 -15.45 12.52
CA SER A 125 0.88 -15.39 12.76
C SER A 125 1.22 -14.77 14.12
N SER A 126 2.52 -14.59 14.40
CA SER A 126 3.04 -13.82 15.53
C SER A 126 2.48 -12.39 15.60
N TYR A 127 1.94 -11.86 14.49
CA TYR A 127 1.35 -10.52 14.42
C TYR A 127 -0.03 -10.40 15.07
N ARG A 128 -0.66 -11.50 15.51
CA ARG A 128 -1.96 -11.47 16.23
C ARG A 128 -1.90 -10.63 17.50
N VAL A 129 -0.73 -10.57 18.14
CA VAL A 129 -0.47 -9.79 19.37
C VAL A 129 -0.77 -8.31 19.18
N LEU A 130 -0.65 -7.80 17.95
CA LEU A 130 -0.94 -6.41 17.62
C LEU A 130 -2.44 -6.09 17.66
N LEU A 131 -3.30 -7.08 17.41
CA LEU A 131 -4.74 -6.89 17.32
C LEU A 131 -5.36 -6.76 18.72
N GLY A 132 -5.97 -5.62 19.01
CA GLY A 132 -6.61 -5.40 20.32
C GLY A 132 -5.62 -5.36 21.49
N HIS A 133 -4.37 -4.97 21.24
CA HIS A 133 -3.34 -4.89 22.27
C HIS A 133 -3.73 -3.93 23.41
N LYS A 134 -3.36 -4.26 24.63
CA LYS A 134 -3.68 -3.47 25.83
C LYS A 134 -2.79 -2.25 25.93
N ASP A 135 -1.48 -2.49 25.81
CA ASP A 135 -0.48 -1.46 25.98
C ASP A 135 0.66 -1.60 24.96
N ARG A 136 1.40 -0.52 24.79
CA ARG A 136 2.55 -0.45 23.90
C ARG A 136 3.61 0.49 24.48
N LYS A 137 4.87 0.12 24.32
CA LYS A 137 6.00 0.93 24.77
C LYS A 137 7.01 1.10 23.65
N LEU A 138 7.36 2.35 23.37
CA LEU A 138 8.46 2.67 22.48
C LEU A 138 9.77 2.21 23.11
N LEU A 139 10.51 1.36 22.40
CA LEU A 139 11.84 0.90 22.83
C LEU A 139 12.94 1.76 22.20
N SER A 140 12.88 1.95 20.88
CA SER A 140 13.83 2.80 20.16
C SER A 140 13.23 3.38 18.89
N SER A 141 13.75 4.53 18.47
CA SER A 141 13.51 5.14 17.16
C SER A 141 14.85 5.54 16.53
N LEU A 142 14.97 5.40 15.22
CA LEU A 142 16.19 5.67 14.48
C LEU A 142 15.87 6.12 13.05
N PHE A 143 16.39 7.27 12.63
CA PHE A 143 16.48 7.60 11.20
C PHE A 143 17.70 6.89 10.63
N VAL A 144 17.46 5.92 9.74
CA VAL A 144 18.53 5.19 9.05
C VAL A 144 19.11 6.07 7.94
N GLU A 145 18.23 6.78 7.24
CA GLU A 145 18.51 7.74 6.18
C GLU A 145 17.51 8.90 6.28
N GLU A 146 17.69 9.96 5.49
CA GLU A 146 16.77 11.12 5.48
C GLU A 146 15.30 10.72 5.25
N ASN A 147 15.10 9.74 4.36
CA ASN A 147 13.78 9.28 3.95
C ASN A 147 13.44 7.89 4.50
N ARG A 148 14.17 7.39 5.51
CA ARG A 148 13.96 6.06 6.05
C ARG A 148 14.09 6.04 7.57
N PHE A 149 13.04 5.53 8.22
CA PHE A 149 12.88 5.57 9.66
C PHE A 149 12.56 4.18 10.20
N LYS A 150 13.15 3.82 11.33
CA LYS A 150 12.91 2.56 12.03
C LYS A 150 12.44 2.82 13.44
N GLN A 151 11.49 2.02 13.91
CA GLN A 151 10.96 2.12 15.26
C GLN A 151 10.70 0.74 15.84
N ARG A 152 11.31 0.45 17.00
CA ARG A 152 11.08 -0.79 17.75
C ARG A 152 10.11 -0.54 18.89
N ILE A 153 9.10 -1.39 18.98
CA ILE A 153 7.96 -1.18 19.86
C ILE A 153 7.63 -2.51 20.52
N TRP A 154 7.58 -2.47 21.84
CA TRP A 154 7.06 -3.57 22.64
C TRP A 154 5.54 -3.45 22.71
N ILE A 155 4.85 -4.56 22.54
CA ILE A 155 3.39 -4.66 22.49
C ILE A 155 2.95 -5.71 23.50
N GLN A 156 1.99 -5.33 24.34
CA GLN A 156 1.28 -6.26 25.21
C GLN A 156 -0.07 -6.60 24.61
N GLY A 157 -0.23 -7.85 24.20
CA GLY A 157 -1.45 -8.40 23.63
C GLY A 157 -2.63 -8.44 24.61
N ASN A 158 -3.74 -8.96 24.13
CA ASN A 158 -4.96 -9.05 24.94
C ASN A 158 -4.91 -10.24 25.92
N ARG A 159 -4.21 -11.33 25.55
CA ARG A 159 -4.08 -12.50 26.42
C ARG A 159 -3.00 -12.27 27.49
N PRO A 160 -3.13 -12.88 28.67
CA PRO A 160 -2.05 -12.86 29.66
C PRO A 160 -0.78 -13.48 29.05
N GLU A 161 0.39 -12.90 29.38
CA GLU A 161 1.73 -13.33 28.91
C GLU A 161 1.98 -13.21 27.40
N GLU A 162 1.08 -12.58 26.65
CA GLU A 162 1.25 -12.33 25.22
C GLU A 162 1.98 -10.99 25.03
N GLU A 163 3.31 -11.03 24.96
CA GLU A 163 4.15 -9.84 24.82
C GLU A 163 5.17 -10.04 23.70
N GLU A 164 5.25 -9.10 22.77
CA GLU A 164 6.11 -9.21 21.61
C GLU A 164 6.73 -7.86 21.23
N ILE A 165 7.87 -7.90 20.54
CA ILE A 165 8.55 -6.71 20.03
C ILE A 165 8.45 -6.71 18.51
N PHE A 166 8.06 -5.57 17.95
CA PHE A 166 7.98 -5.36 16.52
C PHE A 166 8.86 -4.20 16.08
N GLU A 167 9.51 -4.36 14.93
CA GLU A 167 10.23 -3.30 14.22
C GLU A 167 9.39 -2.81 13.04
N PHE A 168 9.00 -1.54 13.08
CA PHE A 168 8.45 -0.83 11.94
C PHE A 168 9.60 -0.23 11.14
N THR A 169 9.65 -0.51 9.85
CA THR A 169 10.46 0.24 8.89
C THR A 169 9.54 1.08 8.03
N MET A 170 9.73 2.39 8.10
CA MET A 170 8.99 3.41 7.38
C MET A 170 9.89 4.05 6.32
N PHE A 171 9.31 4.46 5.20
CA PHE A 171 10.00 5.26 4.19
C PHE A 171 9.13 6.43 3.75
N GLN A 172 9.78 7.54 3.42
CA GLN A 172 9.14 8.68 2.79
C GLN A 172 9.18 8.51 1.28
N ARG A 173 8.01 8.51 0.64
CA ARG A 173 7.92 8.38 -0.81
C ARG A 173 8.41 9.66 -1.48
N ILE A 174 9.25 9.52 -2.50
CA ILE A 174 9.74 10.63 -3.32
C ILE A 174 9.12 10.54 -4.71
N GLY A 175 8.45 11.60 -5.12
CA GLY A 175 7.80 11.72 -6.42
C GLY A 175 6.47 10.96 -6.57
N GLY A 176 5.71 11.35 -7.60
CA GLY A 176 4.38 10.81 -7.88
C GLY A 176 3.30 11.44 -6.99
N SER A 177 2.12 10.81 -6.95
CA SER A 177 0.96 11.33 -6.20
C SER A 177 1.04 11.18 -4.68
N TRP A 178 2.05 10.46 -4.20
CA TRP A 178 2.28 10.18 -2.78
C TRP A 178 3.58 10.82 -2.28
N ASP A 179 4.12 11.79 -3.02
CA ASP A 179 5.35 12.49 -2.67
C ASP A 179 5.27 13.13 -1.28
N GLY A 180 6.27 12.88 -0.45
CA GLY A 180 6.37 13.35 0.93
C GLY A 180 5.60 12.53 1.98
N TYR A 181 4.84 11.50 1.58
CA TYR A 181 4.08 10.67 2.53
C TYR A 181 4.97 9.62 3.18
N TRP A 182 4.80 9.41 4.48
CA TRP A 182 5.39 8.29 5.20
C TRP A 182 4.53 7.03 5.04
N LEU A 183 5.15 5.98 4.51
CA LEU A 183 4.55 4.68 4.26
C LEU A 183 5.34 3.60 4.99
N THR A 184 4.68 2.49 5.28
CA THR A 184 5.29 1.34 5.94
C THR A 184 5.92 0.45 4.88
N GLU A 185 7.25 0.29 4.96
CA GLU A 185 8.03 -0.62 4.13
C GLU A 185 7.86 -2.05 4.65
N SER A 186 8.07 -2.23 5.95
CA SER A 186 7.97 -3.52 6.62
C SER A 186 7.54 -3.38 8.08
N LEU A 187 6.91 -4.43 8.57
CA LEU A 187 6.58 -4.66 9.95
C LEU A 187 7.11 -6.05 10.29
N LEU A 188 8.18 -6.10 11.07
CA LEU A 188 8.89 -7.33 11.39
C LEU A 188 8.76 -7.66 12.87
N HIS A 189 8.66 -8.94 13.19
CA HIS A 189 8.81 -9.42 14.56
C HIS A 189 10.30 -9.50 14.91
N ASP A 190 10.69 -8.94 16.05
CA ASP A 190 12.10 -8.77 16.45
C ASP A 190 12.79 -10.10 16.81
N GLY A 191 12.00 -11.12 17.17
CA GLY A 191 12.48 -12.50 17.38
C GLY A 191 12.65 -13.29 16.08
N ASP A 192 12.08 -12.82 14.97
CA ASP A 192 12.21 -13.42 13.64
C ASP A 192 13.47 -12.92 12.93
N VAL A 193 14.64 -13.30 13.45
CA VAL A 193 15.72 -13.69 12.54
C VAL A 193 15.25 -15.00 11.93
N PHE A 194 14.49 -14.93 10.83
CA PHE A 194 14.01 -16.09 10.05
C PHE A 194 15.18 -17.04 9.77
N SER A 195 15.41 -17.95 10.70
CA SER A 195 16.28 -19.09 10.57
C SER A 195 15.53 -20.01 9.63
N GLY A 196 16.05 -20.16 8.42
CA GLY A 196 15.35 -20.70 7.26
C GLY A 196 14.48 -21.93 7.54
N GLY A 197 13.26 -21.90 7.00
CA GLY A 197 12.48 -23.12 6.81
C GLY A 197 11.01 -22.96 7.14
N MET A 198 10.24 -22.38 6.22
CA MET A 198 8.87 -22.86 5.95
C MET A 198 8.71 -22.92 4.44
N ALA A 199 9.04 -24.10 3.89
CA ALA A 199 8.61 -24.48 2.55
C ALA A 199 7.12 -24.80 2.62
N TYR A 200 6.34 -24.23 1.71
CA TYR A 200 5.00 -24.69 1.37
C TYR A 200 5.07 -25.99 0.58
#